data_AF-A0A1J6HZ71-F1
#
_entry.id   AF-A0A1J6HZ71-F1
#
_cell.length_a   1.000
_cell.length_b   1.000
_cell.length_c   1.000
_cell.angle_alpha   90.00
_cell.angle_beta   90.00
_cell.angle_gamma   90.00
#
_symmetry.space_group_name_H-M   'P 1'
#
loop_
_entity.id
_entity.type
_entity.pdbx_description
1 polymer ?
#
loop_
_entity_poly.entity_id
_entity_poly.type
_entity_poly.pdbx_seq_one_letter_code
_entity_poly.pdbx_strand_id
1 'polypeptide(L)'
;MVLRQRLTGMGKLGVALFLVGPVMSIGTRQWLVSYLESLRGTGLTSVPDVSLYHAVIVAGAIATLISVPLMLLGREYVSQT
;
A
#
# COMPACT_ATOMS: atom_id res chain seq x y z
N MET A 1 -5.99 -31.93 19.88
CA MET A 1 -5.27 -31.49 18.66
C MET A 1 -5.18 -29.97 18.68
N VAL A 2 -3.97 -29.41 18.67
CA VAL A 2 -3.75 -27.97 18.55
C VAL A 2 -3.48 -27.68 17.08
N LEU A 3 -4.33 -26.88 16.43
CA LEU A 3 -4.12 -26.43 15.06
C LEU A 3 -3.34 -25.11 15.10
N ARG A 4 -2.13 -25.10 14.54
CA ARG A 4 -1.32 -23.89 14.39
C ARG A 4 -1.55 -23.30 13.02
N GLN A 5 -1.87 -22.02 12.98
CA GLN A 5 -2.06 -21.27 11.74
C GLN A 5 -0.69 -20.84 11.18
N ARG A 6 -0.47 -21.04 9.88
CA ARG A 6 0.73 -20.64 9.15
C ARG A 6 0.34 -19.86 7.90
N LEU A 7 1.16 -18.89 7.52
CA LEU A 7 1.03 -18.17 6.25
C LEU A 7 1.95 -18.77 5.19
N THR A 8 1.38 -19.05 4.03
CA THR A 8 2.10 -19.43 2.82
C THR A 8 2.85 -18.26 2.20
N GLY A 9 3.58 -18.49 1.11
CA GLY A 9 4.19 -17.40 0.32
C GLY A 9 3.17 -16.34 -0.11
N MET A 10 1.97 -16.75 -0.55
CA MET A 10 0.89 -15.84 -0.91
C MET A 10 0.38 -15.05 0.30
N GLY A 11 0.22 -15.71 1.46
CA GLY A 11 -0.22 -15.06 2.69
C GLY A 11 0.78 -14.00 3.17
N LYS A 12 2.08 -14.29 3.07
CA LYS A 12 3.16 -13.33 3.37
C LYS A 12 3.18 -12.16 2.39
N LEU A 13 2.94 -12.40 1.10
CA LEU A 13 2.83 -11.34 0.09
C LEU A 13 1.62 -10.44 0.38
N GLY A 14 0.49 -11.04 0.77
CA GLY A 14 -0.67 -10.29 1.28
C GLY A 14 -0.28 -9.38 2.45
N VAL A 15 0.39 -9.91 3.48
CA VAL A 15 0.86 -9.09 4.62
C VAL A 15 1.78 -7.96 4.16
N ALA A 16 2.70 -8.22 3.23
CA ALA A 16 3.60 -7.21 2.71
C ALA A 16 2.83 -6.08 2.00
N LEU A 17 1.87 -6.41 1.12
CA LEU A 17 1.05 -5.41 0.43
C LEU A 17 0.14 -4.64 1.39
N PHE A 18 -0.35 -5.28 2.45
CA PHE A 18 -1.17 -4.63 3.48
C PHE A 18 -0.41 -3.52 4.21
N LEU A 19 0.91 -3.71 4.40
CA LEU A 19 1.77 -2.71 5.05
C LEU A 19 2.29 -1.67 4.05
N VAL A 20 2.79 -2.12 2.90
CA VAL A 20 3.44 -1.24 1.91
C VAL A 20 2.41 -0.36 1.19
N GLY A 21 1.23 -0.90 0.88
CA GLY A 21 0.19 -0.18 0.14
C GLY A 21 -0.22 1.15 0.79
N PRO A 22 -0.63 1.17 2.07
CA PRO A 22 -0.99 2.40 2.77
C PRO A 22 0.19 3.34 2.95
N VAL A 23 1.39 2.83 3.25
CA VAL A 23 2.59 3.64 3.43
C VAL A 23 2.93 4.39 2.14
N MET A 24 2.92 3.70 0.99
CA MET A 24 3.18 4.32 -0.31
C MET A 24 2.09 5.33 -0.67
N SER A 25 0.82 4.99 -0.47
CA SER A 25 -0.31 5.84 -0.84
C SER A 25 -0.35 7.12 0.01
N ILE A 26 -0.32 6.97 1.34
CA ILE A 26 -0.38 8.10 2.28
C ILE A 26 0.90 8.91 2.23
N GLY A 27 2.07 8.26 2.17
CA GLY A 27 3.37 8.93 2.10
C GLY A 27 3.51 9.78 0.84
N THR A 28 3.17 9.22 -0.33
CA THR A 28 3.19 9.98 -1.60
C THR A 28 2.22 11.15 -1.56
N ARG A 29 1.02 10.95 -0.99
CA ARG A 29 0.03 12.03 -0.83
C ARG A 29 0.56 13.16 0.07
N GLN A 30 1.12 12.84 1.24
CA GLN A 30 1.65 13.84 2.17
C GLN A 30 2.82 14.61 1.56
N TRP A 31 3.74 13.91 0.88
CA TRP A 31 4.84 14.52 0.16
C TRP A 31 4.32 15.45 -0.94
N LEU A 32 3.36 15.01 -1.75
CA LEU A 32 2.80 15.80 -2.84
C LEU A 32 2.11 17.07 -2.34
N VAL A 33 1.33 16.97 -1.25
CA VAL A 33 0.70 18.14 -0.62
C VAL A 33 1.76 19.13 -0.15
N SER A 34 2.77 18.65 0.57
CA SER A 34 3.87 19.51 1.07
C SER A 34 4.64 20.17 -0.07
N TYR A 35 4.89 19.42 -1.15
CA TYR A 35 5.54 19.93 -2.35
C TYR A 35 4.69 21.03 -3.00
N LEU A 36 3.40 20.78 -3.27
CA LEU A 36 2.52 21.78 -3.88
C LEU A 36 2.32 23.02 -3.00
N GLU A 37 2.30 22.86 -1.67
CA GLU A 37 2.27 23.98 -0.74
C GLU A 37 3.54 24.82 -0.80
N SER A 38 4.72 24.19 -0.91
CA SER A 38 6.00 24.90 -1.04
C SER A 38 6.10 25.74 -2.32
N LEU A 39 5.34 25.40 -3.35
CA LEU A 39 5.28 26.14 -4.61
C LEU A 39 4.34 27.35 -4.55
N ARG A 40 3.45 27.43 -3.55
CA ARG A 40 2.54 28.59 -3.40
C ARG A 40 3.37 29.86 -3.13
N GLY A 41 3.13 30.90 -3.92
CA GLY A 41 3.82 32.20 -3.77
C GLY A 41 5.16 32.30 -4.49
N THR A 42 5.62 31.26 -5.18
CA THR A 42 6.87 31.28 -5.98
C THR A 42 6.73 31.92 -7.36
N GLY A 43 5.53 32.36 -7.74
CA GLY A 43 5.28 32.97 -9.06
C GLY A 43 5.29 31.98 -10.23
N LEU A 44 5.28 30.66 -9.95
CA LEU A 44 5.10 29.63 -10.97
C LEU A 44 3.80 29.86 -11.76
N THR A 45 3.94 30.00 -13.08
CA THR A 45 2.82 30.22 -14.01
C THR A 45 2.17 28.93 -14.49
N SER A 46 2.84 27.79 -14.30
CA SER A 46 2.34 26.47 -14.68
C SER A 46 2.21 25.55 -13.46
N VAL A 47 1.07 24.86 -13.39
CA VAL A 47 0.84 23.81 -12.39
C VAL A 47 1.70 22.60 -12.78
N PRO A 48 2.51 22.04 -11.86
CA PRO A 48 3.27 20.83 -12.13
C PRO A 48 2.33 19.67 -12.48
N ASP A 49 2.72 18.81 -13.43
CA ASP A 49 1.98 17.59 -13.68
C ASP A 49 2.09 16.66 -12.45
N VAL A 50 0.93 16.22 -11.97
CA VAL A 50 0.79 15.36 -10.79
C VAL A 50 0.19 13.98 -11.11
N SER A 51 -0.01 13.67 -12.39
CA SER A 51 -0.63 12.44 -12.87
C SER A 51 0.06 11.18 -12.33
N LEU A 52 1.41 11.14 -12.39
CA LEU A 52 2.21 10.01 -11.91
C LEU A 52 2.02 9.78 -10.41
N TYR A 53 1.97 10.84 -9.60
CA TYR A 53 1.78 10.70 -8.16
C TYR A 53 0.39 10.16 -7.82
N HIS A 54 -0.64 10.56 -8.57
CA HIS A 54 -1.97 9.98 -8.43
C HIS A 54 -1.97 8.50 -8.79
N ALA A 55 -1.26 8.10 -9.85
CA ALA A 55 -1.11 6.69 -10.21
C ALA A 55 -0.45 5.87 -9.08
N VAL A 56 0.60 6.40 -8.44
CA VAL A 56 1.27 5.77 -7.29
C VAL A 56 0.33 5.64 -6.09
N ILE A 57 -0.44 6.70 -5.79
CA ILE A 57 -1.43 6.70 -4.70
C ILE A 57 -2.48 5.62 -4.92
N VAL A 58 -3.03 5.52 -6.14
CA VAL A 58 -4.02 4.52 -6.54
C VAL A 58 -3.43 3.12 -6.51
N ALA A 59 -2.20 2.93 -7.00
CA ALA A 59 -1.52 1.63 -6.95
C ALA A 59 -1.34 1.14 -5.50
N GLY A 60 -0.97 2.03 -4.57
CA GLY A 60 -0.87 1.71 -3.14
C GLY A 60 -2.23 1.33 -2.52
N ALA A 61 -3.30 2.03 -2.91
CA ALA A 61 -4.65 1.69 -2.47
C ALA A 61 -5.09 0.31 -3.01
N ILE A 62 -4.86 0.03 -4.29
CA ILE A 62 -5.16 -1.28 -4.92
C ILE A 62 -4.36 -2.40 -4.24
N ALA A 63 -3.07 -2.19 -3.99
CA ALA A 63 -2.23 -3.15 -3.26
C ALA A 63 -2.82 -3.49 -1.89
N THR A 64 -3.30 -2.46 -1.17
CA THR A 64 -3.98 -2.65 0.12
C THR A 64 -5.28 -3.45 -0.03
N LEU A 65 -6.08 -3.18 -1.05
CA LEU A 65 -7.33 -3.92 -1.27
C LEU A 65 -7.09 -5.40 -1.62
N ILE A 66 -6.09 -5.68 -2.46
CA ILE A 66 -5.74 -7.05 -2.87
C ILE A 66 -5.01 -7.82 -1.74
N SER A 67 -4.40 -7.10 -0.79
CA SER A 67 -3.68 -7.73 0.32
C SER A 67 -4.56 -8.66 1.17
N VAL A 68 -5.82 -8.26 1.43
CA VAL A 68 -6.75 -8.99 2.30
C VAL A 68 -7.12 -10.36 1.71
N PRO A 69 -7.61 -10.47 0.45
CA PRO A 69 -7.89 -11.78 -0.13
C PRO A 69 -6.63 -12.66 -0.23
N LEU A 70 -5.46 -12.08 -0.50
CA LEU A 70 -4.20 -12.85 -0.51
C LEU A 70 -3.82 -13.40 0.88
N MET A 71 -4.02 -12.60 1.93
CA MET A 71 -3.84 -13.05 3.31
C MET A 71 -4.81 -14.16 3.68
N LEU A 72 -6.06 -14.12 3.19
CA LEU A 72 -7.06 -15.15 3.45
C LEU A 72 -6.76 -16.45 2.71
N LEU A 73 -6.47 -16.37 1.41
CA LEU A 73 -6.12 -17.52 0.57
C LEU A 73 -4.80 -18.17 1.00
N GLY A 74 -3.87 -17.37 1.55
CA GLY A 74 -2.59 -17.86 2.02
C GLY A 74 -2.56 -18.42 3.44
N ARG A 75 -3.72 -18.70 4.06
CA ARG A 75 -3.80 -19.31 5.39
C ARG A 75 -3.87 -20.83 5.31
N GLU A 76 -2.96 -21.48 6.03
CA GLU A 76 -2.94 -22.93 6.22
C GLU A 76 -3.03 -23.28 7.71
N TYR A 77 -3.66 -24.40 8.04
CA TYR A 77 -3.72 -24.94 9.40
C TYR A 77 -2.92 -26.24 9.48
N VAL A 78 -1.98 -26.30 10.41
CA VAL A 78 -1.11 -27.46 10.60
C VAL A 78 -1.39 -28.07 11.98
N SER A 79 -1.65 -29.38 12.04
CA SER A 79 -1.82 -30.05 13.34
C SER A 79 -0.48 -30.22 14.03
N GLN A 80 -0.35 -29.71 15.26
CA GLN A 80 0.75 -30.09 16.14
C GLN A 80 0.37 -31.43 16.79
N THR A 81 1.15 -32.47 16.47
CA THR A 81 1.12 -33.76 17.16
C THR A 81 1.99 -33.69 18.41
#